data_AF-A0A3L6DRP6-F1
#
_entry.id   AF-A0A3L6DRP6-F1
#
_cell.length_a   1.000
_cell.length_b   1.000
_cell.length_c   1.000
_cell.angle_alpha   90.00
_cell.angle_beta   90.00
_cell.angle_gamma   90.00
#
_symmetry.space_group_name_H-M   'P 1'
#
loop_
_entity.id
_entity.type
_entity.pdbx_description
1 polymer ?
#
loop_
_entity_poly.entity_id
_entity_poly.type
_entity_poly.pdbx_seq_one_letter_code
_entity_poly.pdbx_strand_id
1 'polypeptide(L)'
;MAPNLLENDMDLHFDLLSLHFIELVRSKKFTEALDFGQKKLTSFQKVTKYIEKLEDFMALLAYEEPEKSPMFHLLSPEHRQNVAEGLNRAVLAHANLPAYSSLERVVQQATVVRQYLQQEVGKDSYPPFSLKAFLSK
;
A
#
# COMPACT_ATOMS: atom_id res chain seq x y z
N MET A 1 -15.14 -11.19 14.36
CA MET A 1 -13.75 -10.73 14.13
C MET A 1 -13.00 -11.87 13.46
N ALA A 2 -12.16 -11.59 12.45
CA ALA A 2 -11.42 -12.60 11.67
C ALA A 2 -10.08 -12.92 12.36
N PRO A 3 -9.97 -13.97 13.19
CA PRO A 3 -8.83 -14.13 14.11
C PRO A 3 -7.55 -14.53 13.37
N ASN A 4 -7.69 -15.27 12.27
CA ASN A 4 -6.55 -15.86 11.53
C ASN A 4 -6.19 -15.04 10.28
N LEU A 5 -6.70 -13.81 10.15
CA LEU A 5 -6.49 -13.00 8.95
C LEU A 5 -5.00 -12.68 8.74
N LEU A 6 -4.31 -12.34 9.83
CA LEU A 6 -2.90 -11.97 9.82
C LEU A 6 -1.95 -13.17 9.83
N GLU A 7 -2.43 -14.32 10.32
CA GLU A 7 -1.62 -15.55 10.35
C GLU A 7 -1.42 -16.13 8.94
N ASN A 8 -2.39 -15.90 8.05
CA ASN A 8 -2.33 -16.36 6.66
C ASN A 8 -1.62 -15.38 5.72
N ASP A 9 -1.38 -14.14 6.15
CA ASP A 9 -0.80 -13.08 5.33
C ASP A 9 0.30 -12.34 6.09
N MET A 10 1.52 -12.87 6.00
CA MET A 10 2.69 -12.26 6.64
C MET A 10 3.06 -10.90 6.06
N ASP A 11 2.73 -10.64 4.78
CA ASP A 11 2.98 -9.34 4.16
C ASP A 11 2.09 -8.27 4.77
N LEU A 12 0.78 -8.56 4.88
CA LEU A 12 -0.17 -7.66 5.54
C LEU A 12 0.17 -7.47 7.02
N HIS A 13 0.59 -8.54 7.71
CA HIS A 13 1.00 -8.43 9.10
C HIS A 13 2.19 -7.49 9.27
N PHE A 14 3.21 -7.61 8.41
CA PHE A 14 4.36 -6.72 8.38
C PHE A 14 3.95 -5.27 8.08
N ASP A 15 3.13 -5.06 7.06
CA ASP A 15 2.70 -3.71 6.65
C ASP A 15 1.90 -3.00 7.77
N LEU A 16 1.05 -3.73 8.51
CA LEU A 16 0.30 -3.16 9.64
C LEU A 16 1.20 -2.81 10.83
N LEU A 17 2.16 -3.67 11.19
CA LEU A 17 3.11 -3.36 12.25
C LEU A 17 3.99 -2.17 11.87
N SER A 18 4.43 -2.13 10.61
CA SER A 18 5.21 -1.01 10.07
C SER A 18 4.43 0.29 10.12
N LEU A 19 3.15 0.28 9.72
CA LEU A 19 2.28 1.45 9.83
C LEU A 19 2.14 1.93 11.28
N HIS A 20 1.97 1.02 12.24
CA HIS A 20 1.92 1.41 13.66
C HIS A 20 3.23 2.06 14.13
N PHE A 21 4.37 1.49 13.74
CA PHE A 21 5.68 2.07 14.03
C PHE A 21 5.79 3.50 13.45
N ILE A 22 5.41 3.70 12.18
CA ILE A 22 5.40 5.02 11.53
C ILE A 22 4.51 6.00 12.28
N GLU A 23 3.34 5.57 12.78
CA GLU A 23 2.43 6.41 13.55
C GLU A 23 3.02 6.84 14.90
N LEU A 24 3.79 5.97 15.56
CA LEU A 24 4.54 6.32 16.77
C LEU A 24 5.64 7.35 16.47
N VAL A 25 6.37 7.17 15.38
CA VAL A 25 7.40 8.11 14.90
C VAL A 25 6.79 9.47 14.58
N ARG A 26 5.67 9.49 13.86
CA ARG A 26 4.92 10.72 13.54
C ARG A 26 4.43 11.46 14.78
N SER A 27 4.06 10.71 15.81
CA SER A 27 3.65 11.26 17.12
C SER A 27 4.83 11.70 17.99
N LYS A 28 6.08 11.65 17.48
CA LYS A 28 7.34 11.93 18.19
C LYS A 28 7.56 11.08 19.45
N LYS A 29 6.94 9.90 19.49
CA LYS A 29 7.06 8.92 20.58
C LYS A 29 8.21 7.94 20.28
N PHE A 30 9.42 8.46 20.14
CA PHE A 30 10.57 7.68 19.65
C PHE A 30 10.95 6.50 20.54
N THR A 31 10.81 6.64 21.87
CA THR A 31 11.06 5.55 22.82
C THR A 31 10.05 4.41 22.67
N GLU A 32 8.76 4.72 22.52
CA GLU A 32 7.71 3.75 22.26
C GLU A 32 7.93 3.08 20.89
N ALA A 33 8.27 3.86 19.86
CA ALA A 33 8.57 3.35 18.52
C ALA A 33 9.74 2.36 18.54
N LEU A 34 10.83 2.68 19.25
CA LEU A 34 12.00 1.82 19.35
C LEU A 34 11.68 0.51 20.07
N ASP A 35 11.00 0.58 21.22
CA ASP A 35 10.57 -0.62 21.97
C ASP A 35 9.65 -1.51 21.13
N PHE A 36 8.70 -0.89 20.41
CA PHE A 36 7.80 -1.59 19.51
C PHE A 36 8.55 -2.27 18.36
N GLY A 37 9.45 -1.55 17.68
CA GLY A 37 10.25 -2.09 16.58
C GLY A 37 11.09 -3.28 17.02
N GLN A 38 11.76 -3.18 18.16
CA GLN A 38 12.57 -4.27 18.71
C GLN A 38 11.73 -5.51 19.07
N LYS A 39 10.52 -5.32 19.62
CA LYS A 39 9.67 -6.45 20.03
C LYS A 39 8.91 -7.10 18.87
N LYS A 40 8.48 -6.31 17.88
CA LYS A 40 7.52 -6.75 16.85
C LYS A 40 8.11 -6.87 15.46
N LEU A 41 9.10 -6.05 15.10
CA LEU A 41 9.66 -6.03 13.74
C LEU A 41 10.92 -6.91 13.61
N THR A 42 11.64 -7.18 14.70
CA THR A 42 12.84 -8.04 14.71
C THR A 42 12.58 -9.45 14.18
N SER A 43 11.38 -10.00 14.35
CA SER A 43 11.02 -11.32 13.80
C SER A 43 11.09 -11.36 12.27
N PHE A 44 10.92 -10.23 11.60
CA PHE A 44 10.93 -10.12 10.15
C PHE A 44 12.33 -9.94 9.54
N GLN A 45 13.35 -9.62 10.37
CA GLN A 45 14.74 -9.51 9.92
C GLN A 45 15.32 -10.81 9.34
N LYS A 46 14.68 -11.96 9.59
CA LYS A 46 15.09 -13.25 9.05
C LYS A 46 14.78 -13.41 7.55
N VAL A 47 13.92 -12.56 6.99
CA VAL A 47 13.47 -12.65 5.60
C VAL A 47 13.97 -11.43 4.85
N THR A 48 14.85 -11.65 3.85
CA THR A 48 15.54 -10.59 3.09
C THR A 48 14.59 -9.54 2.52
N LYS A 49 13.40 -9.95 2.07
CA LYS A 49 12.35 -9.06 1.52
C LYS A 49 11.97 -7.92 2.47
N TYR A 50 11.99 -8.14 3.78
CA TYR A 50 11.56 -7.15 4.77
C TYR A 50 12.70 -6.30 5.31
N ILE A 51 13.96 -6.69 5.08
CA ILE A 51 15.13 -6.01 5.63
C ILE A 51 15.22 -4.58 5.07
N GLU A 52 15.16 -4.43 3.75
CA GLU A 52 15.23 -3.11 3.09
C GLU A 52 14.12 -2.18 3.60
N LYS A 53 12.86 -2.66 3.63
CA LYS A 53 11.75 -1.88 4.17
C LYS A 53 11.95 -1.49 5.63
N LEU A 54 12.48 -2.41 6.45
CA LEU A 54 12.73 -2.15 7.86
C LEU A 54 13.80 -1.07 8.05
N GLU A 55 14.87 -1.12 7.25
CA GLU A 55 15.91 -0.09 7.25
C GLU A 55 15.34 1.28 6.90
N ASP A 56 14.48 1.37 5.88
CA ASP A 56 13.80 2.61 5.50
C ASP A 56 12.93 3.17 6.64
N PHE A 57 12.17 2.33 7.33
CA PHE A 57 11.38 2.76 8.50
C PHE A 57 12.27 3.24 9.64
N MET A 58 13.34 2.50 9.94
CA MET A 58 14.27 2.84 11.01
C MET A 58 15.05 4.12 10.71
N ALA A 59 15.32 4.42 9.43
CA ALA A 59 15.96 5.66 9.01
C ALA A 59 15.16 6.90 9.41
N LEU A 60 13.84 6.80 9.59
CA LEU A 60 13.02 7.91 10.09
C LEU A 60 13.39 8.34 11.51
N LEU A 61 13.94 7.44 12.34
CA LEU A 61 14.38 7.75 13.70
C LEU A 61 15.67 8.57 13.74
N ALA A 62 16.44 8.58 12.64
CA ALA A 62 17.70 9.33 12.57
C ALA A 62 17.49 10.85 12.41
N TYR A 63 16.25 11.31 12.22
CA TYR A 63 15.91 12.71 11.99
C TYR A 63 15.02 13.24 13.12
N GLU A 64 15.34 14.42 13.65
CA GLU A 64 14.50 15.12 14.64
C GLU A 64 13.10 15.43 14.07
N GLU A 65 13.06 15.74 12.79
CA GLU A 65 11.83 15.93 12.01
C GLU A 65 11.76 14.82 10.94
N PRO A 66 10.96 13.77 11.17
CA PRO A 66 10.83 12.63 10.24
C PRO A 66 10.43 13.04 8.81
N GLU A 67 9.74 14.17 8.67
CA GLU A 67 9.31 14.76 7.39
C GLU A 67 10.48 15.27 6.54
N LYS A 68 11.64 15.53 7.15
CA LYS A 68 12.86 15.92 6.44
C LYS A 68 13.70 14.72 5.99
N SER A 69 13.30 13.51 6.37
CA SER A 69 13.98 12.28 5.96
C SER A 69 13.80 12.04 4.47
N PRO A 70 14.77 11.43 3.77
CA PRO A 70 14.55 10.84 2.44
C PRO A 70 13.35 9.88 2.41
N MET A 71 13.00 9.29 3.56
CA MET A 71 11.90 8.35 3.73
C MET A 71 10.56 9.02 4.10
N PHE A 72 10.44 10.35 3.96
CA PHE A 72 9.22 11.09 4.31
C PHE A 72 7.95 10.57 3.62
N HIS A 73 8.08 9.97 2.44
CA HIS A 73 6.96 9.41 1.68
C HIS A 73 6.23 8.28 2.44
N LEU A 74 6.90 7.60 3.37
CA LEU A 74 6.30 6.57 4.24
C LEU A 74 5.35 7.17 5.29
N LEU A 75 5.50 8.45 5.63
CA LEU A 75 4.61 9.20 6.52
C LEU A 75 3.36 9.73 5.79
N SER A 76 3.31 9.58 4.46
CA SER A 76 2.24 10.15 3.64
C SER A 76 0.89 9.50 3.94
N PRO A 77 -0.23 10.24 3.77
CA PRO A 77 -1.56 9.66 3.81
C PRO A 77 -1.76 8.53 2.79
N GLU A 78 -1.06 8.60 1.65
CA GLU A 78 -1.10 7.58 0.59
C GLU A 78 -0.55 6.23 1.08
N HIS A 79 0.58 6.22 1.78
CA HIS A 79 1.12 4.99 2.36
C HIS A 79 0.11 4.33 3.33
N ARG A 80 -0.49 5.14 4.23
CA ARG A 80 -1.54 4.66 5.15
C ARG A 80 -2.75 4.11 4.42
N GLN A 81 -3.18 4.79 3.35
CA GLN A 81 -4.32 4.36 2.54
C GLN A 81 -4.03 3.02 1.85
N ASN A 82 -2.84 2.83 1.30
CA ASN A 82 -2.43 1.57 0.64
C ASN A 82 -2.47 0.37 1.60
N VAL A 83 -1.99 0.54 2.84
CA VAL A 83 -2.06 -0.50 3.88
C VAL A 83 -3.52 -0.77 4.28
N ALA A 84 -4.34 0.27 4.43
CA ALA A 84 -5.77 0.13 4.74
C ALA A 84 -6.53 -0.60 3.64
N GLU A 85 -6.21 -0.35 2.37
CA GLU A 85 -6.77 -1.09 1.23
C GLU A 85 -6.33 -2.56 1.23
N GLY A 86 -5.06 -2.84 1.54
CA GLY A 86 -4.57 -4.20 1.73
C GLY A 86 -5.37 -4.95 2.80
N LEU A 87 -5.57 -4.32 3.95
CA LEU A 87 -6.40 -4.86 5.03
C LEU A 87 -7.85 -5.08 4.60
N ASN A 88 -8.47 -4.10 3.93
CA ASN A 88 -9.84 -4.22 3.44
C ASN A 88 -9.99 -5.40 2.46
N ARG A 89 -9.05 -5.55 1.53
CA ARG A 89 -9.03 -6.69 0.59
C ARG A 89 -8.90 -8.02 1.33
N ALA A 90 -8.04 -8.11 2.33
CA ALA A 90 -7.88 -9.32 3.12
C ALA A 90 -9.17 -9.66 3.91
N VAL A 91 -9.82 -8.67 4.51
CA VAL A 91 -11.11 -8.85 5.21
C VAL A 91 -12.19 -9.35 4.25
N LEU A 92 -12.29 -8.75 3.05
CA LEU A 92 -13.24 -9.17 2.03
C LEU A 92 -12.95 -10.59 1.54
N ALA A 93 -11.68 -10.93 1.29
CA ALA A 93 -11.27 -12.27 0.88
C ALA A 93 -11.63 -13.32 1.95
N HIS A 94 -11.41 -13.01 3.23
CA HIS A 94 -11.82 -13.89 4.33
C HIS A 94 -13.34 -14.09 4.40
N ALA A 95 -14.12 -13.08 4.00
CA ALA A 95 -15.57 -13.17 3.88
C ALA A 95 -16.05 -13.81 2.55
N ASN A 96 -15.15 -14.31 1.71
CA ASN A 96 -15.42 -14.79 0.34
C ASN A 96 -16.12 -13.75 -0.55
N LEU A 97 -15.84 -12.47 -0.31
CA LEU A 97 -16.34 -11.34 -1.09
C LEU A 97 -15.28 -10.86 -2.09
N PRO A 98 -15.70 -10.26 -3.23
CA PRO A 98 -14.75 -9.71 -4.18
C PRO A 98 -13.96 -8.55 -3.55
N ALA A 99 -12.66 -8.49 -3.86
CA ALA A 99 -11.75 -7.45 -3.36
C ALA A 99 -12.13 -6.02 -3.77
N TYR A 100 -12.93 -5.88 -4.82
CA TYR A 100 -13.41 -4.61 -5.35
C TYR A 100 -14.90 -4.71 -5.64
N SER A 101 -15.65 -3.64 -5.34
CA SER A 101 -17.05 -3.57 -5.74
C SER A 101 -17.18 -3.48 -7.27
N SER A 102 -18.31 -3.91 -7.82
CA SER A 102 -18.56 -3.77 -9.26
C SER A 102 -18.49 -2.30 -9.71
N LEU A 103 -18.95 -1.38 -8.87
CA LEU A 103 -18.87 0.06 -9.14
C LEU A 103 -17.41 0.55 -9.20
N GLU A 104 -16.60 0.16 -8.22
CA GLU A 104 -15.19 0.55 -8.17
C GLU A 104 -14.42 0.06 -9.40
N ARG A 105 -14.65 -1.19 -9.83
CA ARG A 105 -14.06 -1.72 -11.06
C ARG A 105 -14.44 -0.89 -12.28
N VAL A 106 -15.72 -0.53 -12.42
CA VAL A 106 -16.19 0.30 -13.53
C VAL A 106 -15.57 1.70 -13.49
N VAL A 107 -15.45 2.30 -12.29
CA VAL A 107 -14.80 3.61 -12.12
C VAL A 107 -13.32 3.57 -12.46
N GLN A 108 -12.59 2.54 -12.02
CA GLN A 108 -11.18 2.33 -12.37
C GLN A 108 -11.00 2.18 -13.88
N GLN A 109 -11.81 1.31 -14.52
CA GLN A 109 -11.79 1.12 -15.97
C GLN A 109 -12.09 2.41 -16.73
N ALA A 110 -13.15 3.13 -16.34
CA ALA A 110 -13.52 4.40 -16.97
C ALA A 110 -12.43 5.48 -16.80
N THR A 111 -11.75 5.50 -15.66
CA THR A 111 -10.65 6.43 -15.38
C THR A 111 -9.44 6.14 -16.27
N VAL A 112 -9.01 4.88 -16.36
CA VAL A 112 -7.89 4.46 -17.22
C VAL A 112 -8.20 4.73 -18.69
N VAL A 113 -9.39 4.37 -19.17
CA VAL A 113 -9.81 4.63 -20.57
C VAL A 113 -9.79 6.13 -20.86
N ARG A 114 -10.30 6.96 -19.95
CA ARG A 114 -10.28 8.42 -20.12
C ARG A 114 -8.86 8.97 -20.19
N GLN A 115 -7.98 8.55 -19.29
CA GLN A 115 -6.58 8.99 -19.27
C GLN A 115 -5.84 8.57 -20.54
N TYR A 116 -6.05 7.33 -20.99
CA TYR A 116 -5.47 6.81 -22.22
C TYR A 116 -5.91 7.65 -23.44
N LEU A 117 -7.23 7.87 -23.59
CA LEU A 117 -7.76 8.70 -24.66
C LEU A 117 -7.23 10.14 -24.61
N GLN A 118 -7.11 10.74 -23.41
CA GLN A 118 -6.54 12.08 -23.26
C GLN A 118 -5.06 12.16 -23.64
N GLN A 119 -4.27 11.13 -23.35
CA GLN A 119 -2.87 11.04 -23.81
C GLN A 119 -2.77 10.83 -25.33
N GLU A 120 -3.71 10.10 -25.93
CA GLU A 120 -3.76 9.86 -27.38
C GLU A 120 -4.24 11.07 -28.18
N VAL A 121 -5.07 11.96 -27.61
CA VAL A 121 -5.50 13.22 -28.25
C VAL A 121 -4.32 14.15 -28.59
N GLY A 122 -3.14 13.95 -27.99
CA GLY A 122 -1.90 14.67 -28.34
C GLY A 122 -1.06 14.03 -29.45
N LYS A 123 -1.46 12.86 -30.00
CA LYS A 123 -0.75 12.14 -31.07
C LYS A 123 -1.73 11.80 -32.20
N ASP A 124 -1.86 12.71 -33.17
CA ASP A 124 -2.73 12.59 -34.36
C ASP A 124 -2.37 11.41 -35.30
N SER A 125 -2.45 10.14 -34.87
CA SER A 125 -2.23 9.02 -35.81
C SER A 125 -2.76 7.62 -35.46
N TYR A 126 -3.67 7.43 -34.51
CA TYR A 126 -4.22 6.08 -34.24
C TYR A 126 -5.72 5.97 -34.55
N PRO A 127 -6.17 4.85 -35.14
CA PRO A 127 -7.59 4.64 -35.41
C PRO A 127 -8.36 4.62 -34.09
N PRO A 128 -9.58 5.19 -34.04
CA PRO A 128 -10.38 5.20 -32.84
C PRO A 128 -10.61 3.79 -32.32
N PHE A 129 -10.57 3.62 -31.00
CA PHE A 129 -10.85 2.35 -30.34
C PHE A 129 -12.18 1.77 -30.83
N SER A 130 -12.15 0.53 -31.35
CA SER A 130 -13.32 -0.21 -31.80
C SER A 130 -13.58 -1.39 -30.90
N LEU A 131 -14.64 -1.31 -30.09
CA LEU A 131 -15.09 -2.39 -29.21
C LEU A 131 -15.36 -3.69 -29.99
N LYS A 132 -15.87 -3.58 -31.22
CA LYS A 132 -16.13 -4.74 -32.10
C LYS A 132 -14.84 -5.47 -32.48
N ALA A 133 -13.75 -4.75 -32.72
CA ALA A 133 -12.46 -5.34 -33.11
C ALA A 133 -11.72 -5.99 -31.93
N PHE A 134 -11.93 -5.47 -30.72
CA PHE A 134 -11.36 -6.05 -29.48
C PHE A 134 -12.07 -7.36 -29.10
N LEU A 135 -13.40 -7.40 -29.21
CA LEU A 135 -14.21 -8.58 -28.86
C LEU A 135 -14.16 -9.70 -29.90
N SER A 136 -13.63 -9.44 -31.10
CA SER A 136 -13.46 -10.44 -32.16
C SER A 136 -12.10 -11.17 -32.12
N LYS A 137 -11.33 -11.01 -31.04
CA LYS A 137 -10.04 -11.68 -30.81
C LYS A 137 -10.14 -12.77 -29.76
#